data_AF-A0A7H0YHA9-F1
#
_entry.id   AF-A0A7H0YHA9-F1
#
_cell.length_a   1.000
_cell.length_b   1.000
_cell.length_c   1.000
_cell.angle_alpha   90.00
_cell.angle_beta   90.00
_cell.angle_gamma   90.00
#
_symmetry.space_group_name_H-M   'P 1'
#
loop_
_entity.id
_entity.type
_entity.pdbx_description
1 polymer ?
#
loop_
_entity_poly.entity_id
_entity_poly.type
_entity_poly.pdbx_seq_one_letter_code
_entity_poly.pdbx_strand_id
1 'polypeptide(L)'
;MTNTFKLPQNIEGGAAAWRLTFEKMVQYWNEQNGAGLEKDGTPNRGIWHVSMDGYNVELPADPGKPFPEQLAEYLRVNLGYESEYLAVTDDRITFNMIENGDGEPVEAGQDNGTQLYLCDYSIYVEYVFKYKLGAENLAQLLPNAERY
;
A
#
# COMPACT_ATOMS: atom_id res chain seq x y z
N MET A 1 -15.85 4.27 28.75
CA MET A 1 -15.17 5.56 28.94
C MET A 1 -14.25 5.76 27.75
N THR A 2 -14.57 6.68 26.86
CA THR A 2 -13.72 7.05 25.73
C THR A 2 -12.60 7.90 26.29
N ASN A 3 -11.40 7.34 26.44
CA ASN A 3 -10.22 8.13 26.78
C ASN A 3 -9.88 8.98 25.56
N THR A 4 -10.40 10.20 25.53
CA THR A 4 -10.00 11.19 24.54
C THR A 4 -8.57 11.58 24.83
N PHE A 5 -7.64 10.97 24.10
CA PHE A 5 -6.22 11.26 24.18
C PHE A 5 -6.00 12.74 23.81
N LYS A 6 -5.50 13.53 24.77
CA LYS A 6 -5.11 14.92 24.52
C LYS A 6 -3.61 14.96 24.34
N LEU A 7 -3.18 15.36 23.15
CA LEU A 7 -1.78 15.66 22.88
C LEU A 7 -1.30 16.78 23.84
N PRO A 8 -0.12 16.64 24.47
CA PRO A 8 0.44 17.69 25.31
C PRO A 8 0.59 19.02 24.54
N GLN A 9 0.35 20.14 25.22
CA GLN A 9 0.32 21.48 24.63
C GLN A 9 1.69 21.99 24.12
N ASN A 10 2.77 21.28 24.45
CA ASN A 10 4.16 21.66 24.13
C ASN A 10 4.81 20.69 23.12
N ILE A 11 4.05 20.24 22.13
CA ILE A 11 4.61 19.48 21.02
C ILE A 11 4.93 20.45 19.88
N GLU A 12 6.22 20.73 19.69
CA GLU A 12 6.68 21.50 18.54
C GLU A 12 6.63 20.66 17.25
N GLY A 13 6.04 21.23 16.19
CA GLY A 13 6.28 20.85 14.79
C GLY A 13 6.02 19.40 14.44
N GLY A 14 4.76 18.99 14.36
CA GLY A 14 4.40 17.70 13.79
C GLY A 14 4.58 17.70 12.27
N ALA A 15 5.39 16.79 11.72
CA ALA A 15 5.42 16.55 10.28
C ALA A 15 4.25 15.60 9.93
N ALA A 16 3.32 16.08 9.11
CA ALA A 16 2.26 15.25 8.57
C ALA A 16 2.82 14.30 7.51
N ALA A 17 2.29 13.07 7.46
CA ALA A 17 2.64 12.08 6.47
C ALA A 17 1.43 11.17 6.18
N TRP A 18 1.49 10.49 5.04
CA TRP A 18 0.59 9.41 4.66
C TRP A 18 1.32 8.09 4.85
N ARG A 19 0.85 7.23 5.74
CA ARG A 19 1.32 5.85 5.81
C ARG A 19 0.54 5.02 4.82
N LEU A 20 1.25 4.30 3.98
CA LEU A 20 0.73 3.36 3.00
C LEU A 20 1.13 1.95 3.43
N THR A 21 0.15 1.07 3.58
CA THR A 21 0.36 -0.35 3.83
C THR A 21 -0.24 -1.16 2.69
N PHE A 22 0.59 -1.98 2.05
CA PHE A 22 0.23 -2.73 0.85
C PHE A 22 -0.11 -4.18 1.19
N GLU A 23 -1.14 -4.68 0.54
CA GLU A 23 -1.50 -6.10 0.47
C GLU A 23 -1.68 -6.49 -1.00
N LYS A 24 -1.36 -7.75 -1.31
CA LYS A 24 -1.49 -8.30 -2.66
C LYS A 24 -2.09 -9.69 -2.61
N MET A 25 -3.18 -9.87 -3.35
CA MET A 25 -3.72 -11.19 -3.68
C MET A 25 -3.35 -11.54 -5.11
N VAL A 26 -2.97 -12.79 -5.34
CA VAL A 26 -2.52 -13.28 -6.65
C VAL A 26 -3.35 -14.49 -7.03
N GLN A 27 -3.78 -14.54 -8.29
CA GLN A 27 -4.39 -15.72 -8.88
C GLN A 27 -3.93 -15.88 -10.33
N TYR A 28 -4.07 -17.09 -10.89
CA TYR A 28 -3.70 -17.31 -12.28
C TYR A 28 -4.52 -16.45 -13.24
N TRP A 29 -3.87 -16.01 -14.31
CA TRP A 29 -4.47 -15.30 -15.43
C TRP A 29 -4.14 -15.98 -16.75
N ASN A 30 -5.16 -16.13 -17.58
CA ASN A 30 -5.06 -16.57 -18.95
C ASN A 30 -5.57 -15.44 -19.86
N GLU A 31 -4.81 -15.03 -20.87
CA GLU A 31 -5.20 -13.89 -21.72
C GLU A 31 -6.52 -14.09 -22.47
N GLN A 32 -6.82 -15.33 -22.85
CA GLN A 32 -7.98 -15.65 -23.70
C GLN A 32 -9.24 -15.86 -22.87
N ASN A 33 -9.09 -16.43 -21.66
CA ASN A 33 -10.20 -16.93 -20.86
C ASN A 33 -10.34 -16.25 -19.49
N GLY A 34 -9.36 -15.43 -19.10
CA GLY A 34 -9.36 -14.64 -17.88
C GLY A 34 -8.83 -15.36 -16.65
N ALA A 35 -9.37 -14.98 -15.49
CA ALA A 35 -8.84 -15.36 -14.18
C ALA A 35 -9.15 -16.81 -13.76
N GLY A 36 -8.28 -17.37 -12.92
CA GLY A 36 -8.44 -18.71 -12.33
C GLY A 36 -8.12 -19.84 -13.32
N LEU A 37 -7.32 -19.54 -14.35
CA LEU A 37 -6.91 -20.48 -15.38
C LEU A 37 -5.40 -20.37 -15.60
N GLU A 38 -4.74 -21.53 -15.63
CA GLU A 38 -3.35 -21.62 -16.05
C GLU A 38 -3.22 -21.27 -17.54
N LYS A 39 -1.98 -21.12 -18.01
CA LYS A 39 -1.66 -20.72 -19.38
C LYS A 39 -2.27 -21.68 -20.42
N ASP A 40 -2.32 -22.97 -20.11
CA ASP A 40 -2.90 -24.00 -20.98
C ASP A 40 -4.44 -24.07 -20.92
N GLY A 41 -5.08 -23.22 -20.12
CA GLY A 41 -6.52 -23.19 -19.91
C GLY A 41 -7.03 -24.14 -18.82
N THR A 42 -6.13 -24.82 -18.09
CA THR A 42 -6.52 -25.67 -16.96
C THR A 42 -7.07 -24.81 -15.81
N PRO A 43 -8.27 -25.10 -15.27
CA PRO A 43 -8.82 -24.38 -14.13
C PRO A 43 -7.97 -24.56 -12.88
N ASN A 44 -7.52 -23.44 -12.32
CA ASN A 44 -6.83 -23.40 -11.05
C ASN A 44 -7.19 -22.10 -10.31
N ARG A 45 -8.02 -22.24 -9.27
CA ARG A 45 -8.52 -21.14 -8.45
C ARG A 45 -7.72 -20.94 -7.18
N GLY A 46 -6.44 -21.35 -7.20
CA GLY A 46 -5.49 -20.99 -6.15
C GLY A 46 -5.43 -19.46 -6.05
N ILE A 47 -5.64 -18.96 -4.84
CA ILE A 47 -5.44 -17.55 -4.52
C ILE A 47 -4.37 -17.51 -3.44
N TRP A 48 -3.33 -16.71 -3.67
CA TRP A 48 -2.24 -16.52 -2.73
C TRP A 48 -2.22 -15.11 -2.21
N HIS A 49 -1.92 -14.97 -0.93
CA HIS A 49 -1.53 -13.69 -0.35
C HIS A 49 -0.01 -13.57 -0.42
N VAL A 50 0.48 -12.51 -1.06
CA VAL A 50 1.91 -12.22 -1.19
C VAL A 50 2.24 -11.03 -0.30
N SER A 51 3.24 -11.17 0.56
CA SER A 51 3.69 -10.05 1.39
C SER A 51 4.24 -8.93 0.52
N MET A 52 3.83 -7.71 0.83
CA MET A 52 4.23 -6.47 0.19
C MET A 52 4.95 -5.54 1.18
N ASP A 53 5.49 -6.08 2.27
CA ASP A 53 6.04 -5.26 3.36
C ASP A 53 7.18 -4.34 2.90
N GLY A 54 7.92 -4.74 1.86
CA GLY A 54 8.97 -3.93 1.25
C GLY A 54 8.46 -2.67 0.54
N TYR A 55 7.16 -2.58 0.24
CA TYR A 55 6.50 -1.44 -0.38
C TYR A 55 5.74 -0.56 0.63
N ASN A 56 5.66 -0.97 1.89
CA ASN A 56 5.09 -0.13 2.93
C ASN A 56 5.94 1.13 3.10
N VAL A 57 5.30 2.30 3.11
CA VAL A 57 6.01 3.58 3.11
C VAL A 57 5.26 4.64 3.92
N GLU A 58 6.00 5.59 4.46
CA GLU A 58 5.44 6.83 5.00
C GLU A 58 5.84 7.98 4.07
N LEU A 59 4.90 8.44 3.24
CA LEU A 59 5.07 9.57 2.33
C LEU A 59 4.91 10.88 3.11
N PRO A 60 5.93 11.76 3.19
CA PRO A 60 5.77 13.07 3.80
C PRO A 60 4.67 13.87 3.11
N ALA A 61 3.81 14.53 3.86
CA ALA A 61 2.79 15.39 3.26
C ALA A 61 3.46 16.63 2.64
N ASP A 62 3.41 16.75 1.32
CA ASP A 62 3.87 17.92 0.58
C ASP A 62 2.72 18.91 0.32
N PRO A 63 2.77 20.15 0.86
CA PRO A 63 1.78 21.19 0.57
C PRO A 63 1.72 21.63 -0.91
N GLY A 64 2.81 21.44 -1.65
CA GLY A 64 2.93 21.78 -3.08
C GLY A 64 2.44 20.69 -4.02
N LYS A 65 2.16 19.48 -3.52
CA LYS A 65 1.76 18.33 -4.33
C LYS A 65 0.59 17.58 -3.68
N PRO A 66 -0.62 17.56 -4.26
CA PRO A 66 -1.74 16.81 -3.72
C PRO A 66 -1.43 15.31 -3.52
N PHE A 67 -2.02 14.70 -2.49
CA PHE A 67 -1.82 13.27 -2.19
C PHE A 67 -2.06 12.34 -3.39
N PRO A 68 -3.11 12.51 -4.22
CA PRO A 68 -3.31 11.65 -5.40
C PRO A 68 -2.13 11.65 -6.36
N GLU A 69 -1.45 12.80 -6.56
CA GLU A 69 -0.28 12.90 -7.42
C GLU A 69 0.96 12.27 -6.80
N GLN A 70 1.12 12.39 -5.48
CA GLN A 70 2.21 11.72 -4.75
C GLN A 70 2.04 10.19 -4.82
N LEU A 71 0.80 9.71 -4.64
CA LEU A 71 0.48 8.29 -4.74
C LEU A 71 0.72 7.78 -6.15
N ALA A 72 0.20 8.46 -7.18
CA ALA A 72 0.39 8.04 -8.57
C ALA A 72 1.88 7.95 -8.95
N GLU A 73 2.70 8.92 -8.52
CA GLU A 73 4.15 8.85 -8.71
C GLU A 73 4.76 7.65 -7.99
N TYR A 74 4.38 7.42 -6.73
CA TYR A 74 4.89 6.29 -5.95
C TYR A 74 4.57 4.95 -6.63
N LEU A 75 3.32 4.75 -7.06
CA LEU A 75 2.89 3.51 -7.72
C LEU A 75 3.61 3.29 -9.05
N ARG A 76 3.78 4.35 -9.85
CA ARG A 76 4.51 4.27 -11.12
C ARG A 76 5.99 3.90 -10.91
N VAL A 77 6.67 4.55 -9.97
CA VAL A 77 8.11 4.35 -9.74
C VAL A 77 8.42 3.00 -9.08
N ASN A 78 7.57 2.54 -8.16
CA ASN A 78 7.87 1.36 -7.35
C ASN A 78 7.17 0.09 -7.85
N LEU A 79 5.97 0.21 -8.43
CA LEU A 79 5.17 -0.94 -8.88
C LEU A 79 5.01 -1.01 -10.40
N GLY A 80 5.53 -0.02 -11.15
CA GLY A 80 5.31 0.06 -12.60
C GLY A 80 3.83 0.20 -12.96
N TYR A 81 3.02 0.76 -12.06
CA TYR A 81 1.60 0.95 -12.29
C TYR A 81 1.38 2.12 -13.26
N GLU A 82 0.83 1.82 -14.44
CA GLU A 82 0.56 2.81 -15.50
C GLU A 82 -0.94 3.00 -15.80
N SER A 83 -1.82 2.25 -15.12
CA SER A 83 -3.27 2.34 -15.35
C SER A 83 -3.87 3.63 -14.76
N GLU A 84 -4.90 4.16 -15.42
CA GLU A 84 -5.67 5.31 -14.94
C GLU A 84 -6.82 4.92 -13.99
N TYR A 85 -7.02 3.61 -13.74
CA TYR A 85 -8.18 3.10 -12.99
C TYR A 85 -7.81 2.52 -11.63
N LEU A 86 -8.18 3.24 -10.57
CA LEU A 86 -8.18 2.75 -9.19
C LEU A 86 -9.56 2.96 -8.56
N ALA A 87 -9.89 2.11 -7.60
CA ALA A 87 -11.08 2.28 -6.76
C ALA A 87 -10.65 2.83 -5.40
N VAL A 88 -11.38 3.84 -4.92
CA VAL A 88 -11.20 4.43 -3.59
C VAL A 88 -12.41 4.07 -2.75
N THR A 89 -12.14 3.53 -1.57
CA THR A 89 -13.09 3.29 -0.48
C THR A 89 -12.61 4.05 0.76
N ASP A 90 -13.40 4.08 1.84
CA ASP A 90 -13.21 4.98 2.98
C ASP A 90 -11.76 5.09 3.50
N ASP A 91 -11.07 3.96 3.65
CA ASP A 91 -9.69 3.87 4.15
C ASP A 91 -8.74 3.09 3.22
N ARG A 92 -9.23 2.65 2.05
CA ARG A 92 -8.51 1.74 1.18
C ARG A 92 -8.58 2.12 -0.29
N ILE A 93 -7.45 2.03 -0.96
CA ILE A 93 -7.32 2.16 -2.41
C ILE A 93 -7.03 0.79 -2.99
N THR A 94 -7.72 0.39 -4.05
CA THR A 94 -7.51 -0.90 -4.70
C THR A 94 -7.38 -0.76 -6.20
N PHE A 95 -6.53 -1.60 -6.79
CA PHE A 95 -6.34 -1.68 -8.24
C PHE A 95 -5.87 -3.09 -8.59
N ASN A 96 -5.95 -3.43 -9.89
CA ASN A 96 -5.49 -4.72 -10.38
C ASN A 96 -4.41 -4.52 -11.43
N MET A 97 -3.47 -5.46 -11.49
CA MET A 97 -2.43 -5.53 -12.51
C MET A 97 -2.28 -6.96 -13.00
N ILE A 98 -1.81 -7.13 -14.25
CA ILE A 98 -1.32 -8.41 -14.73
C ILE A 98 0.19 -8.43 -14.58
N GLU A 99 0.73 -9.53 -14.05
CA GLU A 99 2.15 -9.71 -13.85
C GLU A 99 2.64 -11.06 -14.39
N ASN A 100 3.93 -11.14 -14.70
CA ASN A 100 4.60 -12.39 -15.02
C ASN A 100 5.04 -13.14 -13.75
N GLY A 101 5.68 -14.30 -13.91
CA GLY A 101 6.18 -15.10 -12.78
C GLY A 101 7.30 -14.46 -11.95
N ASP A 102 7.92 -13.40 -12.47
CA ASP A 102 8.96 -12.61 -11.78
C ASP A 102 8.36 -11.41 -11.02
N GLY A 103 7.04 -11.20 -11.12
CA GLY A 103 6.33 -10.09 -10.48
C GLY A 103 6.43 -8.76 -11.24
N GLU A 104 6.86 -8.81 -12.51
CA GLU A 104 6.92 -7.61 -13.35
C GLU A 104 5.56 -7.35 -14.02
N PRO A 105 5.08 -6.09 -14.06
CA PRO A 105 3.88 -5.72 -14.79
C PRO A 105 3.96 -6.09 -16.26
N VAL A 106 2.83 -6.56 -16.80
CA VAL A 106 2.70 -6.93 -18.22
C VAL A 106 1.58 -6.11 -18.85
N GLU A 107 1.88 -5.46 -19.97
CA GLU A 107 0.87 -4.75 -20.76
C GLU A 107 -0.09 -5.74 -21.43
N ALA A 108 -1.33 -5.29 -21.69
CA ALA A 108 -2.31 -6.11 -22.38
C ALA A 108 -1.79 -6.56 -23.76
N GLY A 109 -1.74 -7.88 -23.99
CA GLY A 109 -1.31 -8.48 -25.25
C GLY A 109 0.19 -8.77 -25.35
N GLN A 110 0.96 -8.59 -24.26
CA GLN A 110 2.34 -9.02 -24.17
C GLN A 110 2.44 -10.42 -23.51
N ASP A 111 2.04 -11.48 -24.23
CA ASP A 111 2.33 -12.86 -23.80
C ASP A 111 3.82 -13.15 -23.99
N ASN A 112 4.59 -13.07 -22.90
CA ASN A 112 6.00 -13.43 -22.89
C ASN A 112 6.26 -14.94 -22.87
N GLY A 113 5.24 -15.76 -23.14
CA GLY A 113 5.34 -17.20 -23.18
C GLY A 113 5.32 -17.86 -21.79
N THR A 114 5.06 -17.10 -20.73
CA THR A 114 5.10 -17.56 -19.34
C THR A 114 3.69 -17.55 -18.71
N GLN A 115 3.58 -18.12 -17.51
CA GLN A 115 2.34 -18.01 -16.74
C GLN A 115 2.16 -16.57 -16.27
N LEU A 116 0.97 -16.01 -16.50
CA LEU A 116 0.57 -14.70 -16.02
C LEU A 116 -0.30 -14.80 -14.78
N TYR A 117 -0.36 -13.72 -14.03
CA TYR A 117 -1.13 -13.64 -12.79
C TYR A 117 -1.93 -12.35 -12.72
N LEU A 118 -3.19 -12.45 -12.30
CA LEU A 118 -3.97 -11.31 -11.88
C LEU A 118 -3.61 -11.00 -10.43
N CYS A 119 -3.15 -9.77 -10.22
CA CYS A 119 -2.71 -9.27 -8.94
C CYS A 119 -3.67 -8.19 -8.45
N ASP A 120 -4.37 -8.46 -7.36
CA ASP A 120 -5.27 -7.51 -6.70
C ASP A 120 -4.50 -6.81 -5.59
N TYR A 121 -4.23 -5.53 -5.79
CA TYR A 121 -3.53 -4.68 -4.83
C TYR A 121 -4.52 -3.95 -3.94
N SER A 122 -4.21 -3.87 -2.66
CA SER A 122 -4.92 -3.07 -1.67
C SER A 122 -3.93 -2.21 -0.89
N ILE A 123 -4.22 -0.92 -0.77
CA ILE A 123 -3.42 0.04 -0.02
C ILE A 123 -4.29 0.60 1.09
N TYR A 124 -3.90 0.34 2.34
CA TYR A 124 -4.47 1.05 3.48
C TYR A 124 -3.75 2.38 3.65
N VAL A 125 -4.52 3.45 3.79
CA VAL A 125 -3.99 4.81 3.86
C VAL A 125 -4.32 5.40 5.23
N GLU A 126 -3.29 5.69 6.01
CA GLU A 126 -3.43 6.40 7.29
C GLU A 126 -2.80 7.80 7.21
N TYR A 127 -3.53 8.83 7.63
CA TYR A 127 -2.94 10.14 7.85
C TYR A 127 -2.31 10.20 9.25
N VAL A 128 -0.99 10.38 9.31
CA VAL A 128 -0.24 10.36 10.56
C VAL A 128 0.44 11.70 10.83
N PHE A 129 0.45 12.09 12.10
CA PHE A 129 1.24 13.21 12.58
C PHE A 129 2.43 12.69 13.37
N LYS A 130 3.64 12.98 12.89
CA LYS A 130 4.87 12.60 13.58
C LYS A 130 5.33 13.72 14.46
N TYR A 131 5.47 13.45 15.74
CA TYR A 131 5.92 14.41 16.73
C TYR A 131 7.26 13.96 17.32
N LYS A 132 8.23 14.88 17.38
CA LYS A 132 9.45 14.64 18.15
C LYS A 132 9.20 15.07 19.59
N LEU A 133 9.10 14.08 20.47
CA LEU A 133 8.88 14.32 21.88
C LEU A 133 10.23 14.43 22.60
N GLY A 134 10.40 15.46 23.43
CA GLY A 134 11.47 15.49 24.42
C GLY A 134 11.26 14.45 25.51
N ALA A 135 12.32 14.08 26.23
CA ALA A 135 12.27 13.11 27.33
C ALA A 135 11.19 13.46 28.38
N GLU A 136 10.99 14.74 28.68
CA GLU A 136 9.96 15.20 29.62
C GLU A 136 8.53 14.91 29.11
N ASN A 137 8.26 15.16 27.83
CA ASN A 137 6.95 14.87 27.22
C ASN A 137 6.72 13.36 27.12
N LEU A 138 7.78 12.58 26.86
CA LEU A 138 7.69 11.12 26.78
C LEU A 138 7.38 10.50 28.15
N ALA A 139 8.00 11.00 29.22
CA ALA A 139 7.74 10.58 30.60
C ALA A 139 6.31 10.92 31.07
N GLN A 140 5.71 11.98 30.54
CA GLN A 140 4.30 12.31 30.80
C GLN A 140 3.33 11.38 30.05
N LEU A 141 3.69 10.98 28.83
CA LEU A 141 2.86 10.10 27.99
C LEU A 141 2.93 8.64 28.39
N LEU A 142 4.07 8.21 28.94
CA LEU A 142 4.33 6.87 29.41
C LEU A 142 4.72 6.90 30.90
N PRO A 143 3.81 7.31 31.80
CA PRO A 143 4.15 7.49 33.22
C PRO A 143 4.55 6.18 33.92
N ASN A 144 4.20 5.04 33.31
CA ASN A 144 4.52 3.70 33.80
C ASN A 144 5.54 2.96 32.92
N ALA A 145 6.11 3.59 31.89
CA ALA A 145 7.26 3.01 31.21
C ALA A 145 8.44 3.11 32.18
N GLU A 146 8.75 1.98 32.80
CA GLU A 146 9.76 1.89 33.86
C GLU A 146 11.08 2.52 33.42
N ARG A 147 11.66 3.31 34.32
CA ARG A 147 12.98 3.93 34.17
C ARG A 147 14.04 2.82 34.09
N TYR A 148 14.32 2.35 32.89
CA TYR A 148 15.48 1.52 32.56
C TYR A 148 16.46 2.32 31.72
#